data_AF-A0A7J4J1G3-F1
#
_entry.id   AF-A0A7J4J1G3-F1
#
_cell.length_a   1.000
_cell.length_b   1.000
_cell.length_c   1.000
_cell.angle_alpha   90.00
_cell.angle_beta   90.00
_cell.angle_gamma   90.00
#
_symmetry.space_group_name_H-M   'P 1'
#
loop_
_entity.id
_entity.type
_entity.pdbx_description
1 polymer ?
#
loop_
_entity_poly.entity_id
_entity_poly.type
_entity_poly.pdbx_seq_one_letter_code
_entity_poly.pdbx_strand_id
1 'polypeptide(L)'
;MGSNSLKALFLLLLFYVALYVLSNFIAPLAGDMLPLKVLEIKSDIFRLDYMLWLVPASAFFFVYLLLPLLRSEMGFGGTFVNWFPLIFFIACYIAYFVAIYWFYDNQAVLSGVKLSQFNLDFLNPLSAAYWKNFAASHFFFFVLAGIGGWVARMVIENFLTDKPEQSALH
;
A
#
# COMPACT_ATOMS: atom_id res chain seq x y z
N MET A 1 -16.68 13.75 16.03
CA MET A 1 -15.71 12.67 15.74
C MET A 1 -16.27 11.53 14.88
N GLY A 2 -17.52 11.06 15.08
CA GLY A 2 -18.05 9.91 14.33
C GLY A 2 -18.17 10.05 12.80
N SER A 3 -18.43 11.24 12.25
CA SER A 3 -18.64 11.43 10.80
C SER A 3 -17.37 11.17 9.97
N ASN A 4 -16.20 11.63 10.42
CA ASN A 4 -14.96 11.50 9.64
C ASN A 4 -14.40 10.07 9.66
N SER A 5 -14.56 9.35 10.77
CA SER A 5 -14.20 7.94 10.86
C SER A 5 -15.07 7.07 9.95
N LEU A 6 -16.38 7.37 9.86
CA LEU A 6 -17.29 6.66 8.96
C LEU A 6 -16.98 6.94 7.49
N LYS A 7 -16.65 8.20 7.14
CA LYS A 7 -16.18 8.59 5.79
C LYS A 7 -14.88 7.86 5.42
N ALA A 8 -13.92 7.77 6.35
CA ALA A 8 -12.67 7.05 6.12
C ALA A 8 -12.89 5.55 5.92
N LEU A 9 -13.79 4.93 6.70
CA LEU A 9 -14.16 3.53 6.52
C LEU A 9 -14.83 3.29 5.16
N PHE A 10 -15.75 4.17 4.74
CA PHE A 10 -16.39 4.09 3.43
C PHE A 10 -15.38 4.22 2.28
N LEU A 11 -14.44 5.17 2.38
CA LEU A 11 -13.39 5.36 1.39
C LEU A 11 -12.40 4.19 1.37
N LEU A 12 -12.11 3.56 2.50
CA LEU A 12 -11.36 2.31 2.54
C LEU A 12 -12.07 1.21 1.74
N LEU A 13 -13.38 1.02 1.94
CA LEU A 13 -14.14 0.00 1.21
C LEU A 13 -14.12 0.27 -0.30
N LEU A 14 -14.32 1.53 -0.73
CA LEU A 14 -14.21 1.91 -2.14
C LEU A 14 -12.81 1.67 -2.70
N PHE A 15 -11.78 2.01 -1.93
CA PHE A 15 -10.40 1.79 -2.34
C PHE A 15 -10.06 0.30 -2.42
N TYR A 16 -10.60 -0.51 -1.52
CA TYR A 16 -10.46 -1.96 -1.54
C TYR A 16 -11.07 -2.57 -2.81
N VAL A 17 -12.26 -2.11 -3.20
CA VAL A 17 -12.88 -2.49 -4.48
C VAL A 17 -12.00 -2.06 -5.66
N ALA A 18 -11.45 -0.85 -5.63
CA ALA A 18 -10.54 -0.38 -6.67
C ALA A 18 -9.26 -1.22 -6.76
N LEU A 19 -8.66 -1.59 -5.62
CA LEU A 19 -7.49 -2.49 -5.56
C LEU A 19 -7.81 -3.88 -6.09
N TYR A 20 -8.99 -4.42 -5.77
CA TYR A 20 -9.46 -5.69 -6.30
C TYR A 20 -9.61 -5.64 -7.83
N VAL A 21 -10.24 -4.60 -8.37
CA VAL A 21 -10.36 -4.39 -9.81
C VAL A 21 -8.97 -4.25 -10.45
N LEU A 22 -8.11 -3.42 -9.88
CA LEU A 22 -6.74 -3.21 -10.36
C LEU A 22 -5.91 -4.50 -10.35
N SER A 23 -6.07 -5.35 -9.32
CA SER A 23 -5.39 -6.64 -9.27
C SER A 23 -5.77 -7.54 -10.45
N ASN A 24 -7.03 -7.55 -10.88
CA ASN A 24 -7.47 -8.31 -12.05
C ASN A 24 -6.81 -7.79 -13.35
N PHE A 25 -6.56 -6.47 -13.45
CA PHE A 25 -5.83 -5.88 -14.58
C PHE A 25 -4.32 -6.13 -14.54
N ILE A 26 -3.73 -6.24 -13.35
CA ILE A 26 -2.29 -6.51 -13.18
C ILE A 26 -1.98 -8.01 -13.30
N ALA A 27 -2.98 -8.89 -13.17
CA ALA A 27 -2.82 -10.35 -13.22
C ALA A 27 -2.04 -10.87 -14.44
N PRO A 28 -2.28 -10.37 -15.67
CA PRO A 28 -1.50 -10.80 -16.84
C PRO A 28 -0.02 -10.42 -16.75
N LEU A 29 0.32 -9.36 -16.01
CA LEU A 29 1.67 -8.84 -15.88
C LEU A 29 2.44 -9.46 -14.69
N ALA A 30 1.73 -9.70 -13.59
CA ALA A 30 2.29 -10.26 -12.34
C ALA A 30 2.23 -11.80 -12.28
N GLY A 31 1.47 -12.44 -13.17
CA GLY A 31 1.21 -13.88 -13.17
C GLY A 31 0.01 -14.26 -12.27
N ASP A 32 -0.39 -15.53 -12.30
CA ASP A 32 -1.56 -16.04 -11.57
C ASP A 32 -1.43 -16.06 -10.03
N MET A 33 -0.28 -15.62 -9.49
CA MET A 33 0.01 -15.57 -8.05
C MET A 33 -0.40 -14.23 -7.41
N LEU A 34 -1.35 -13.51 -8.00
CA LEU A 34 -1.81 -12.27 -7.39
C LEU A 34 -2.61 -12.55 -6.13
N PRO A 35 -2.22 -11.96 -4.99
CA PRO A 35 -2.88 -12.23 -3.72
C PRO A 35 -4.39 -11.91 -3.78
N LEU A 36 -4.79 -10.82 -4.43
CA LEU A 36 -6.20 -10.42 -4.56
C LEU A 36 -7.05 -11.21 -5.57
N LYS A 37 -6.47 -12.12 -6.36
CA LYS A 37 -7.23 -12.93 -7.33
C LYS A 37 -8.06 -14.03 -6.65
N VAL A 38 -7.74 -14.33 -5.39
CA VAL A 38 -8.36 -15.39 -4.60
C VAL A 38 -9.22 -14.76 -3.51
N LEU A 39 -10.26 -14.02 -3.90
CA LEU A 39 -11.44 -13.85 -3.05
C LEU A 39 -12.25 -15.17 -3.07
N GLU A 40 -11.57 -16.30 -2.84
CA GLU A 40 -12.22 -17.55 -2.53
C GLU A 40 -12.82 -17.34 -1.15
N ILE A 41 -14.14 -17.13 -1.11
CA ILE A 41 -14.91 -17.18 0.12
C ILE A 41 -14.81 -18.63 0.62
N LYS A 42 -13.73 -18.93 1.35
CA LYS A 42 -13.53 -20.22 2.00
C LYS A 42 -14.40 -20.22 3.24
N SER A 43 -15.24 -21.23 3.36
CA SER A 43 -16.02 -21.49 4.57
C SER A 43 -15.15 -21.84 5.78
N ASP A 44 -13.88 -22.21 5.54
CA ASP A 44 -12.88 -22.43 6.57
C ASP A 44 -12.14 -21.14 6.92
N ILE A 45 -12.52 -20.54 8.04
CA ILE A 45 -11.96 -19.30 8.59
C ILE A 45 -10.45 -19.43 8.86
N PHE A 46 -9.90 -20.63 9.07
CA PHE A 46 -8.46 -20.82 9.31
C PHE A 46 -7.64 -20.86 8.02
N ARG A 47 -8.29 -20.93 6.86
CA ARG A 47 -7.65 -20.94 5.53
C ARG A 47 -7.87 -19.64 4.75
N LEU A 48 -8.55 -18.66 5.35
CA LEU A 48 -8.64 -17.33 4.78
C LEU A 48 -7.26 -16.68 4.83
N ASP A 49 -6.78 -16.18 3.69
CA ASP A 49 -5.58 -15.36 3.67
C ASP A 49 -5.93 -13.95 4.17
N TYR A 50 -5.82 -13.76 5.48
CA TYR A 50 -6.10 -12.48 6.13
C TYR A 50 -5.15 -11.36 5.70
N MET A 51 -3.98 -11.69 5.12
CA MET A 51 -3.05 -10.68 4.61
C MET A 51 -3.69 -9.86 3.49
N LEU A 52 -4.65 -10.44 2.77
CA LEU A 52 -5.40 -9.76 1.70
C LEU A 52 -6.23 -8.58 2.15
N TRP A 53 -6.67 -8.58 3.41
CA TRP A 53 -7.50 -7.50 3.95
C TRP A 53 -6.73 -6.67 4.98
N LEU A 54 -5.94 -7.34 5.81
CA LEU A 54 -5.22 -6.71 6.91
C LEU A 54 -4.05 -5.84 6.44
N VAL A 55 -3.34 -6.25 5.39
CA VAL A 55 -2.21 -5.46 4.84
C VAL A 55 -2.72 -4.17 4.18
N PRO A 56 -3.72 -4.18 3.28
CA PRO A 56 -4.26 -2.94 2.74
C PRO A 56 -4.92 -2.05 3.79
N ALA A 57 -5.73 -2.62 4.69
CA ALA A 57 -6.41 -1.84 5.73
C ALA A 57 -5.42 -1.14 6.68
N SER A 58 -4.39 -1.86 7.14
CA SER A 58 -3.36 -1.28 8.00
C SER A 58 -2.58 -0.19 7.29
N ALA A 59 -2.19 -0.38 6.03
CA ALA A 59 -1.48 0.65 5.25
C ALA A 59 -2.31 1.92 5.05
N PHE A 60 -3.59 1.75 4.70
CA PHE A 60 -4.52 2.84 4.49
C PHE A 60 -4.66 3.69 5.75
N PHE A 61 -4.96 3.05 6.89
CA PHE A 61 -5.14 3.78 8.15
C PHE A 61 -3.82 4.33 8.68
N PHE A 62 -2.71 3.63 8.49
CA PHE A 62 -1.38 4.11 8.85
C PHE A 62 -1.11 5.45 8.16
N VAL A 63 -1.24 5.53 6.84
CA VAL A 63 -1.02 6.79 6.11
C VAL A 63 -2.06 7.85 6.47
N TYR A 64 -3.34 7.47 6.57
CA TYR A 64 -4.43 8.38 6.90
C TYR A 64 -4.22 9.09 8.25
N LEU A 65 -3.70 8.38 9.25
CA LEU A 65 -3.40 8.90 10.58
C LEU A 65 -2.00 9.55 10.67
N LEU A 66 -1.05 9.08 9.87
CA LEU A 66 0.32 9.61 9.83
C LEU A 66 0.36 11.04 9.25
N LEU A 67 -0.39 11.32 8.20
CA LEU A 67 -0.35 12.64 7.53
C LEU A 67 -0.64 13.82 8.47
N PRO A 68 -1.68 13.78 9.33
CA PRO A 68 -1.88 14.80 10.35
C PRO A 68 -0.69 14.96 11.29
N LEU A 69 -0.12 13.86 11.78
CA LEU A 69 1.03 13.87 12.70
C LEU A 69 2.26 14.51 12.05
N LEU A 70 2.53 14.17 10.78
CA LEU A 70 3.61 14.79 10.02
C LEU A 70 3.41 16.31 9.87
N ARG A 71 2.17 16.77 9.67
CA ARG A 71 1.87 18.20 9.54
C ARG A 71 1.93 18.94 10.88
N SER A 72 1.33 18.39 11.94
CA SER A 72 1.23 19.07 13.23
C SER A 72 2.52 19.01 14.04
N GLU A 73 3.17 17.85 14.09
CA GLU A 73 4.33 17.63 14.95
C GLU A 73 5.66 17.93 14.26
N MET A 74 5.77 17.64 12.96
CA MET A 74 7.02 17.81 12.21
C MET A 74 7.04 19.08 11.35
N GLY A 75 5.96 19.87 11.36
CA GLY A 75 5.88 21.16 10.68
C GLY A 75 5.93 21.06 9.15
N PHE A 76 5.63 19.90 8.58
CA PHE A 76 5.60 19.75 7.12
C PHE A 76 4.50 20.62 6.51
N GLY A 77 4.89 21.52 5.60
CA GLY A 77 3.98 22.43 4.91
C GLY A 77 3.05 21.73 3.91
N GLY A 78 2.05 22.44 3.39
CA GLY A 78 1.07 21.89 2.43
C GLY A 78 1.71 21.28 1.18
N THR A 79 2.84 21.83 0.71
CA THR A 79 3.59 21.29 -0.44
C THR A 79 4.09 19.87 -0.19
N PHE A 80 4.48 19.51 1.04
CA PHE A 80 4.92 18.16 1.38
C PHE A 80 3.82 17.13 1.17
N VAL A 81 2.57 17.47 1.51
CA VAL A 81 1.42 16.57 1.35
C VAL A 81 1.22 16.17 -0.11
N ASN A 82 1.50 17.07 -1.06
CA ASN A 82 1.38 16.79 -2.49
C ASN A 82 2.50 15.85 -2.99
N TRP A 83 3.71 15.95 -2.41
CA TRP A 83 4.82 15.07 -2.73
C TRP A 83 4.82 13.75 -1.95
N PHE A 84 3.99 13.66 -0.90
CA PHE A 84 3.94 12.52 -0.01
C PHE A 84 3.76 11.18 -0.75
N PRO A 85 2.86 11.01 -1.74
CA PRO A 85 2.70 9.74 -2.43
C PRO A 85 3.98 9.26 -3.12
N LEU A 86 4.72 10.20 -3.74
CA LEU A 86 5.98 9.88 -4.41
C LEU A 86 7.06 9.51 -3.39
N ILE A 87 7.21 10.31 -2.34
CA ILE A 87 8.19 10.06 -1.26
C ILE A 87 7.89 8.71 -0.58
N PHE A 88 6.62 8.45 -0.28
CA PHE A 88 6.15 7.20 0.32
C PHE A 88 6.44 6.01 -0.60
N PHE A 89 6.12 6.12 -1.89
CA PHE A 89 6.41 5.07 -2.86
C PHE A 89 7.90 4.74 -2.92
N ILE A 90 8.77 5.76 -3.02
CA ILE A 90 10.23 5.58 -3.06
C ILE A 90 10.74 4.96 -1.76
N ALA A 91 10.31 5.46 -0.61
CA ALA A 91 10.72 4.93 0.69
C ALA A 91 10.30 3.47 0.86
N CYS A 92 9.07 3.13 0.50
CA CYS A 92 8.58 1.77 0.52
C CYS A 92 9.36 0.88 -0.46
N TYR A 93 9.62 1.35 -1.69
CA TYR A 93 10.40 0.61 -2.67
C TYR A 93 11.81 0.27 -2.15
N ILE A 94 12.50 1.24 -1.53
CA ILE A 94 13.82 1.01 -0.92
C ILE A 94 13.70 -0.01 0.23
N ALA A 95 12.68 0.12 1.09
CA ALA A 95 12.45 -0.81 2.19
C ALA A 95 12.20 -2.25 1.69
N TYR A 96 11.42 -2.41 0.61
CA TYR A 96 11.19 -3.70 -0.04
C TYR A 96 12.48 -4.30 -0.57
N PHE A 97 13.27 -3.51 -1.31
CA PHE A 97 14.54 -3.96 -1.87
C PHE A 97 15.48 -4.46 -0.78
N VAL A 98 15.64 -3.69 0.31
CA VAL A 98 16.47 -4.06 1.46
C VAL A 98 15.94 -5.32 2.14
N ALA A 99 14.63 -5.42 2.37
CA ALA A 99 14.01 -6.58 3.01
C ALA A 99 14.23 -7.87 2.21
N ILE A 100 14.07 -7.81 0.88
CA ILE A 100 14.28 -8.96 0.01
C ILE A 100 15.75 -9.36 -0.06
N TYR A 101 16.66 -8.38 -0.18
CA TYR A 101 18.09 -8.65 -0.17
C TYR A 101 18.48 -9.41 1.10
N TRP A 102 18.10 -8.90 2.27
CA TRP A 102 18.37 -9.54 3.56
C TRP A 102 17.71 -10.90 3.71
N PHE A 103 16.49 -11.07 3.19
CA PHE A 103 15.82 -12.36 3.20
C PHE A 103 16.63 -13.42 2.44
N TYR A 104 17.05 -13.12 1.21
CA TYR A 104 17.83 -14.07 0.41
C TYR A 104 19.26 -14.26 0.93
N ASP A 105 19.89 -13.22 1.45
CA ASP A 105 21.21 -13.33 2.09
C ASP A 105 21.16 -14.28 3.30
N ASN A 106 20.16 -14.09 4.18
CA ASN A 106 19.94 -15.00 5.31
C ASN A 106 19.68 -16.44 4.85
N GLN A 107 18.87 -16.64 3.81
CA GLN A 107 18.63 -17.98 3.26
C GLN A 107 19.92 -18.63 2.72
N ALA A 108 20.78 -17.84 2.08
CA ALA A 108 22.06 -18.31 1.57
C ALA A 108 22.99 -18.73 2.73
N VAL A 109 23.11 -17.89 3.75
CA VAL A 109 23.88 -18.16 4.97
C VAL A 109 23.40 -19.43 5.66
N LEU A 110 22.08 -19.58 5.85
CA LEU A 110 21.48 -20.76 6.47
C LEU A 110 21.67 -22.04 5.66
N SER A 111 21.75 -21.92 4.34
CA SER A 111 21.95 -23.04 3.43
C SER A 111 23.43 -23.37 3.19
N GLY A 112 24.37 -22.64 3.82
CA GLY A 112 25.81 -22.85 3.66
C GLY A 112 26.35 -22.52 2.26
N VAL A 113 25.61 -21.73 1.48
CA VAL A 113 25.92 -21.36 0.10
C VAL A 113 26.15 -19.86 -0.03
N LYS A 114 26.80 -19.42 -1.10
CA LYS A 114 26.96 -17.99 -1.38
C LYS A 114 25.72 -17.45 -2.06
N LEU A 115 25.32 -16.21 -1.75
CA LEU A 115 24.19 -15.53 -2.40
C LEU A 115 24.31 -15.54 -3.93
N SER A 116 25.53 -15.41 -4.46
CA SER A 116 25.82 -15.47 -5.90
C SER A 116 25.50 -16.81 -6.58
N GLN A 117 25.18 -17.85 -5.81
CA GLN A 117 24.78 -19.17 -6.31
C GLN A 117 23.25 -19.27 -6.51
N PHE A 118 22.47 -18.29 -6.05
CA PHE A 118 21.05 -18.17 -6.33
C PHE A 118 20.81 -17.42 -7.64
N ASN A 119 19.64 -17.62 -8.24
CA ASN A 119 19.19 -16.76 -9.34
C ASN A 119 18.93 -15.34 -8.80
N LEU A 120 19.89 -14.44 -9.06
CA LEU A 120 19.85 -13.04 -8.63
C LEU A 120 18.97 -12.15 -9.53
N ASP A 121 18.32 -12.70 -10.56
CA ASP A 121 17.42 -11.90 -11.40
C ASP A 121 16.31 -11.26 -10.56
N PHE A 122 15.85 -11.94 -9.51
CA PHE A 122 14.86 -11.41 -8.56
C PHE A 122 15.41 -10.37 -7.58
N LEU A 123 16.72 -10.11 -7.60
CA LEU A 123 17.40 -9.06 -6.83
C LEU A 123 17.92 -7.93 -7.73
N ASN A 124 17.89 -8.09 -9.06
CA ASN A 124 18.29 -7.07 -10.00
C ASN A 124 17.09 -6.14 -10.29
N PRO A 125 17.11 -4.87 -9.84
CA PRO A 125 16.00 -3.94 -10.05
C PRO A 125 15.76 -3.56 -11.52
N LEU A 126 16.69 -3.89 -12.42
CA LEU A 126 16.54 -3.70 -13.86
C LEU A 126 15.90 -4.92 -14.55
N SER A 127 15.72 -6.05 -13.86
CA SER A 127 15.17 -7.26 -14.46
C SER A 127 13.64 -7.23 -14.47
N ALA A 128 13.04 -7.79 -15.52
CA ALA A 128 11.58 -7.99 -15.56
C ALA A 128 11.08 -8.94 -14.45
N ALA A 129 11.92 -9.88 -14.01
CA ALA A 129 11.59 -10.82 -12.95
C ALA A 129 11.43 -10.13 -11.59
N TYR A 130 12.28 -9.14 -11.29
CA TYR A 130 12.17 -8.31 -10.09
C TYR A 130 10.86 -7.54 -10.08
N TRP A 131 10.53 -6.85 -11.17
CA TRP A 131 9.30 -6.06 -11.26
C TRP A 131 8.05 -6.92 -11.19
N LYS A 132 8.09 -8.12 -11.79
CA LYS A 132 7.01 -9.10 -11.66
C LYS A 132 6.82 -9.53 -10.21
N ASN A 133 7.90 -9.84 -9.48
CA ASN A 133 7.83 -10.19 -8.06
C ASN A 133 7.36 -9.04 -7.18
N PHE A 134 7.83 -7.82 -7.46
CA PHE A 134 7.37 -6.63 -6.74
C PHE A 134 5.87 -6.42 -6.92
N ALA A 135 5.39 -6.42 -8.17
CA ALA A 135 3.96 -6.26 -8.47
C ALA A 135 3.08 -7.38 -7.90
N ALA A 136 3.62 -8.61 -7.78
CA ALA A 136 2.93 -9.73 -7.17
C ALA A 136 2.95 -9.72 -5.63
N SER A 137 3.79 -8.90 -5.01
CA SER A 137 3.96 -8.91 -3.55
C SER A 137 2.82 -8.21 -2.81
N HIS A 138 2.51 -8.71 -1.60
CA HIS A 138 1.63 -8.02 -0.65
C HIS A 138 2.10 -6.58 -0.35
N PHE A 139 3.40 -6.35 -0.45
CA PHE A 139 4.00 -5.05 -0.21
C PHE A 139 3.61 -4.02 -1.27
N PHE A 140 3.44 -4.42 -2.54
CA PHE A 140 2.91 -3.51 -3.55
C PHE A 140 1.48 -3.05 -3.23
N PHE A 141 0.63 -3.97 -2.76
CA PHE A 141 -0.72 -3.62 -2.31
C PHE A 141 -0.74 -2.77 -1.04
N PHE A 142 0.23 -2.98 -0.13
CA PHE A 142 0.45 -2.08 1.00
C PHE A 142 0.73 -0.65 0.52
N VAL A 143 1.63 -0.48 -0.46
CA VAL A 143 1.97 0.85 -1.00
C VAL A 143 0.76 1.52 -1.64
N LEU A 144 0.03 0.80 -2.50
CA LEU A 144 -1.16 1.33 -3.14
C LEU A 144 -2.23 1.71 -2.12
N ALA A 145 -2.48 0.87 -1.11
CA ALA A 145 -3.41 1.16 -0.03
C ALA A 145 -3.00 2.37 0.82
N GLY A 146 -1.70 2.54 1.08
CA GLY A 146 -1.17 3.75 1.71
C GLY A 146 -1.45 5.02 0.89
N ILE A 147 -1.25 4.97 -0.44
CA ILE A 147 -1.65 6.06 -1.34
C ILE A 147 -3.16 6.30 -1.27
N GLY A 148 -3.97 5.25 -1.18
CA GLY A 148 -5.41 5.35 -0.93
C GLY A 148 -5.76 6.09 0.37
N GLY A 149 -5.02 5.81 1.45
CA GLY A 149 -5.16 6.53 2.72
C GLY A 149 -4.86 8.02 2.59
N TRP A 150 -3.84 8.36 1.80
CA TRP A 150 -3.54 9.75 1.44
C TRP A 150 -4.67 10.41 0.63
N VAL A 151 -5.18 9.75 -0.43
CA VAL A 151 -6.31 10.26 -1.21
C VAL A 151 -7.52 10.49 -0.32
N ALA A 152 -7.87 9.52 0.53
CA ALA A 152 -9.02 9.60 1.40
C ALA A 152 -8.91 10.79 2.37
N ARG A 153 -7.70 11.06 2.88
CA ARG A 153 -7.44 12.22 3.71
C ARG A 153 -7.64 13.53 2.95
N MET A 154 -7.08 13.64 1.75
CA MET A 154 -7.24 14.82 0.90
C MET A 154 -8.70 15.08 0.52
N VAL A 155 -9.47 14.03 0.24
CA VAL A 155 -10.90 14.14 -0.08
C VAL A 155 -11.70 14.61 1.14
N ILE A 156 -11.44 14.02 2.31
CA ILE A 156 -12.16 14.40 3.53
C ILE A 156 -11.85 15.84 3.91
N GLU A 157 -10.57 16.20 3.99
CA GLU A 157 -10.15 17.54 4.41
C GLU A 157 -10.61 18.65 3.47
N ASN A 158 -10.51 18.43 2.14
CA ASN A 158 -10.75 19.51 1.17
C ASN A 158 -12.19 19.56 0.62
N PHE A 159 -12.99 18.49 0.73
CA PHE A 159 -14.32 18.45 0.08
C PHE A 159 -15.47 18.06 1.00
N LEU A 160 -15.20 17.34 2.09
CA LEU A 160 -16.27 16.81 2.97
C LEU A 160 -16.34 17.51 4.32
N THR A 161 -15.48 18.50 4.56
CA THR A 161 -15.46 19.29 5.80
C THR A 161 -15.89 20.74 5.59
N ASP A 162 -16.09 21.17 4.34
CA ASP A 162 -16.67 22.47 4.02
C ASP A 162 -18.14 22.50 4.46
N LYS A 163 -18.39 23.25 5.53
CA LYS A 163 -19.74 23.71 5.86
C LYS A 163 -20.16 24.72 4.79
N PRO A 164 -21.29 24.54 4.09
CA PRO A 164 -21.82 25.52 3.14
C PRO A 164 -22.48 26.74 3.83
N GLU A 165 -22.00 27.18 5.00
CA GLU A 165 -22.61 28.30 5.74
C GLU A 165 -21.87 29.64 5.59
N GLN A 166 -20.71 29.69 4.92
CA GLN A 166 -19.94 30.94 4.79
C GLN A 166 -19.97 31.61 3.40
N SER A 167 -20.62 31.03 2.40
CA SER A 167 -20.81 31.70 1.10
C SER A 167 -22.13 32.47 0.98
N ALA A 168 -22.93 32.56 2.05
CA ALA A 168 -24.19 33.31 2.07
C ALA A 168 -24.05 34.75 2.61
N LEU A 169 -22.82 35.22 2.88
CA LEU A 169 -22.55 36.55 3.44
C LEU A 169 -21.52 37.37 2.64
N HIS A 170 -21.29 37.01 1.37
CA HIS A 170 -20.55 37.85 0.43
C HIS A 170 -21.40 38.19 -0.79
#